data_AF-A0A833T7M3-F1
#
_entry.id   AF-A0A833T7M3-F1
#
_cell.length_a   1.000
_cell.length_b   1.000
_cell.length_c   1.000
_cell.angle_alpha   90.00
_cell.angle_beta   90.00
_cell.angle_gamma   90.00
#
_symmetry.space_group_name_H-M   'P 1'
#
loop_
_entity.id
_entity.type
_entity.pdbx_description
1 polymer ?
#
loop_
_entity_poly.entity_id
_entity_poly.type
_entity_poly.pdbx_seq_one_letter_code
_entity_poly.pdbx_strand_id
1 'polypeptide(L)'
;MAISGRQNGLLFDVWKGLAKNYQALRSEAENENRRLCDIYARHAATIDMLRRLLQLQAHMKSTPRFSPRYSVHSYVDPAVASIETTKRLHGGLGQLYRETDHVLLSNGLSAITSPSSQTNVKWISDTISHIEFLYTRIIPFGYKDVGNSFWHEMTKNYVASAVHHGKSPQEAKVAAVSQAFTLGLEEEGYPVKIQFCYAGKRIADPHREVLVLSGENQMLEAFGALVSGVDFEEKHWLVLSELSPGVTLVKVCMHMTVHFSCELPNRQNLVGGTCQLLSNLKHMGFESVLQGVEQRLLVG
;
A
#
# COMPACT_ATOMS: atom_id res chain seq x y z
N MET A 1 -36.27 -38.52 62.25
CA MET A 1 -36.56 -38.41 60.80
C MET A 1 -36.60 -36.96 60.27
N ALA A 2 -35.91 -35.98 60.89
CA ALA A 2 -36.00 -34.55 60.52
C ALA A 2 -34.74 -33.99 59.80
N ILE A 3 -33.66 -34.76 59.71
CA ILE A 3 -32.35 -34.27 59.22
C ILE A 3 -32.25 -34.33 57.68
N SER A 4 -32.93 -35.30 57.05
CA SER A 4 -32.95 -35.47 55.58
C SER A 4 -33.71 -34.34 54.85
N GLY A 5 -34.78 -33.80 55.44
CA GLY A 5 -35.54 -32.68 54.85
C GLY A 5 -34.78 -31.36 54.83
N ARG A 6 -33.89 -31.13 55.82
CA ARG A 6 -33.06 -29.90 55.91
C ARG A 6 -31.92 -29.87 54.89
N GLN A 7 -31.26 -31.01 54.64
CA GLN A 7 -30.20 -31.09 53.63
C GLN A 7 -30.75 -30.95 52.21
N ASN A 8 -31.93 -31.51 51.92
CA ASN A 8 -32.58 -31.35 50.62
C ASN A 8 -33.06 -29.91 50.36
N GLY A 9 -33.49 -29.19 51.39
CA GLY A 9 -33.81 -27.76 51.30
C GLY A 9 -32.59 -26.89 50.97
N LEU A 10 -31.46 -27.13 51.64
CA LEU A 10 -30.20 -26.44 51.37
C LEU A 10 -29.68 -26.70 49.94
N LEU A 11 -29.76 -27.94 49.46
CA LEU A 11 -29.36 -28.29 48.10
C LEU A 11 -30.26 -27.59 47.06
N PHE A 12 -31.58 -27.56 47.31
CA PHE A 12 -32.55 -26.88 46.45
C PHE A 12 -32.30 -25.36 46.40
N ASP A 13 -32.02 -24.73 47.53
CA ASP A 13 -31.75 -23.29 47.59
C ASP A 13 -30.45 -22.91 46.85
N VAL A 14 -29.42 -23.76 46.92
CA VAL A 14 -28.18 -23.59 46.14
C VAL A 14 -28.45 -23.69 44.64
N TRP A 15 -29.18 -24.71 44.18
CA TRP A 15 -29.54 -24.86 42.77
C TRP A 15 -30.43 -23.73 42.26
N LYS A 16 -31.36 -23.25 43.09
CA LYS A 16 -32.21 -22.09 42.80
C LYS A 16 -31.39 -20.81 42.68
N GLY A 17 -30.40 -20.61 43.56
CA GLY A 17 -29.45 -19.49 43.48
C GLY A 17 -28.59 -19.56 42.21
N LEU A 18 -28.08 -20.74 41.89
CA LEU A 18 -27.29 -20.99 40.68
C LEU A 18 -28.11 -20.71 39.41
N ALA A 19 -29.35 -21.20 39.34
CA ALA A 19 -30.24 -20.97 38.21
C ALA A 19 -30.57 -19.48 38.00
N LYS A 20 -30.80 -18.74 39.09
CA LYS A 20 -30.97 -17.29 39.04
C LYS A 20 -29.73 -16.57 38.51
N ASN A 21 -28.55 -16.98 38.97
CA ASN A 21 -27.28 -16.41 38.49
C ASN A 21 -27.07 -16.70 37.00
N TYR A 22 -27.32 -17.93 36.54
CA TYR A 22 -27.25 -18.27 35.12
C TYR A 22 -28.24 -17.49 34.27
N GLN A 23 -29.47 -17.28 34.77
CA GLN A 23 -30.47 -16.47 34.09
C GLN A 23 -30.01 -15.01 33.97
N ALA A 24 -29.46 -14.43 35.03
CA ALA A 24 -28.92 -13.06 35.02
C ALA A 24 -27.76 -12.91 34.01
N LEU A 25 -26.78 -13.83 34.06
CA LEU A 25 -25.66 -13.83 33.12
C LEU A 25 -26.11 -13.99 31.67
N ARG A 26 -27.11 -14.83 31.42
CA ARG A 26 -27.69 -15.00 30.09
C ARG A 26 -28.36 -13.72 29.61
N SER A 27 -29.16 -13.07 30.45
CA SER A 27 -29.80 -11.80 30.09
C SER A 27 -28.79 -10.69 29.83
N GLU A 28 -27.68 -10.64 30.57
CA GLU A 28 -26.58 -9.70 30.33
C GLU A 28 -25.91 -9.98 28.98
N ALA A 29 -25.59 -11.24 28.68
CA ALA A 29 -25.01 -11.64 27.39
C ALA A 29 -25.95 -11.33 26.22
N GLU A 30 -27.26 -11.57 26.36
CA GLU A 30 -28.26 -11.25 25.35
C GLU A 30 -28.42 -9.73 25.14
N ASN A 31 -28.29 -8.92 26.20
CA ASN A 31 -28.28 -7.47 26.11
C ASN A 31 -27.05 -6.95 25.38
N GLU A 32 -25.86 -7.45 25.73
CA GLU A 32 -24.63 -7.04 25.06
C GLU A 32 -24.61 -7.49 23.61
N ASN A 33 -25.08 -8.70 23.30
CA ASN A 33 -25.19 -9.16 21.92
C ASN A 33 -26.11 -8.26 21.08
N ARG A 34 -27.27 -7.86 21.63
CA ARG A 34 -28.15 -6.88 20.96
C ARG A 34 -27.45 -5.55 20.71
N ARG A 35 -26.74 -5.03 21.71
CA ARG A 35 -25.97 -3.79 21.59
C ARG A 35 -24.89 -3.90 20.50
N LEU A 36 -24.17 -5.00 20.43
CA LEU A 36 -23.16 -5.27 19.39
C LEU A 36 -23.80 -5.36 18.00
N CYS A 37 -24.96 -6.00 17.87
CA CYS A 37 -25.72 -6.03 16.61
C CYS A 37 -26.10 -4.61 16.14
N ASP A 38 -26.56 -3.75 17.05
CA ASP A 38 -26.92 -2.35 16.70
C ASP A 38 -25.69 -1.55 16.26
N ILE A 39 -24.55 -1.73 16.94
CA ILE A 39 -23.27 -1.11 16.54
C ILE A 39 -22.84 -1.61 15.16
N TYR A 40 -22.90 -2.91 14.92
CA TYR A 40 -22.55 -3.52 13.64
C TYR A 40 -23.43 -3.00 12.50
N ALA A 41 -24.75 -2.92 12.71
CA ALA A 41 -25.69 -2.39 11.74
C ALA A 41 -25.36 -0.93 11.36
N ARG A 42 -25.00 -0.10 12.36
CA ARG A 42 -24.54 1.28 12.10
C ARG A 42 -23.24 1.31 11.30
N HIS A 43 -22.25 0.50 11.67
CA HIS A 43 -20.97 0.43 10.95
C HIS A 43 -21.17 -0.03 9.50
N ALA A 44 -22.01 -1.03 9.26
CA ALA A 44 -22.36 -1.49 7.92
C ALA A 44 -22.97 -0.36 7.08
N ALA A 45 -23.91 0.40 7.65
CA ALA A 45 -24.49 1.56 6.97
C ALA A 45 -23.46 2.65 6.64
N THR A 46 -22.51 2.92 7.54
CA THR A 46 -21.40 3.85 7.27
C THR A 46 -20.48 3.35 6.15
N ILE A 47 -20.13 2.06 6.15
CA ILE A 47 -19.30 1.45 5.10
C ILE A 47 -20.01 1.56 3.74
N ASP A 48 -21.30 1.25 3.68
CA ASP A 48 -22.07 1.37 2.45
C ASP A 48 -22.18 2.82 1.96
N MET A 49 -22.32 3.78 2.88
CA MET A 49 -22.26 5.20 2.54
C MET A 49 -20.88 5.57 1.96
N LEU A 50 -19.78 5.14 2.58
CA LEU A 50 -18.42 5.39 2.07
C LEU A 50 -18.21 4.76 0.69
N ARG A 51 -18.70 3.54 0.47
CA ARG A 51 -18.66 2.90 -0.86
C ARG A 51 -19.43 3.69 -1.91
N ARG A 52 -20.63 4.19 -1.58
CA ARG A 52 -21.41 5.05 -2.48
C ARG A 52 -20.71 6.37 -2.77
N LEU A 53 -20.08 6.98 -1.77
CA LEU A 53 -19.27 8.19 -1.96
C LEU A 53 -18.08 7.92 -2.89
N LEU A 54 -17.41 6.78 -2.75
CA LEU A 54 -16.36 6.36 -3.67
C LEU A 54 -16.89 6.11 -5.08
N GLN A 55 -18.06 5.49 -5.24
CA GLN A 55 -18.71 5.32 -6.56
C GLN A 55 -19.03 6.68 -7.20
N LEU A 56 -19.64 7.59 -6.46
CA LEU A 56 -19.93 8.95 -6.92
C LEU A 56 -18.65 9.68 -7.29
N GLN A 57 -17.60 9.56 -6.48
CA GLN A 57 -16.30 10.14 -6.79
C GLN A 57 -15.69 9.52 -8.05
N ALA A 58 -15.83 8.21 -8.26
CA ALA A 58 -15.37 7.53 -9.47
C ALA A 58 -16.16 8.00 -10.72
N HIS A 59 -17.45 8.33 -10.59
CA HIS A 59 -18.26 8.89 -11.67
C HIS A 59 -18.00 10.38 -11.94
N MET A 60 -17.70 11.16 -10.90
CA MET A 60 -17.41 12.60 -11.00
C MET A 60 -15.98 12.89 -11.45
N LYS A 61 -15.03 12.02 -11.10
CA LYS A 61 -13.68 12.07 -11.63
C LYS A 61 -13.73 11.63 -13.10
N SER A 62 -13.61 12.57 -14.04
CA SER A 62 -13.15 12.24 -15.39
C SER A 62 -11.83 11.49 -15.22
N THR A 63 -11.85 10.18 -15.44
CA THR A 63 -10.77 9.22 -15.16
C THR A 63 -9.39 9.89 -15.11
N PRO A 64 -8.81 10.16 -13.92
CA PRO A 64 -7.41 10.53 -13.86
C PRO A 64 -6.59 9.25 -14.07
N ARG A 65 -6.58 8.78 -15.32
CA ARG A 65 -5.30 8.35 -15.88
C ARG A 65 -4.36 9.55 -15.73
N PHE A 66 -3.03 9.32 -15.70
CA PHE A 66 -2.04 10.38 -15.85
C PHE A 66 -2.66 11.55 -16.61
N SER A 67 -2.80 12.71 -15.93
CA SER A 67 -3.67 13.81 -16.38
C SER A 67 -3.47 14.05 -17.88
N PRO A 68 -4.41 14.60 -18.66
CA PRO A 68 -4.17 14.84 -20.09
C PRO A 68 -2.87 15.63 -20.41
N ARG A 69 -2.21 16.23 -19.40
CA ARG A 69 -0.85 16.79 -19.47
C ARG A 69 0.32 15.79 -19.40
N TYR A 70 0.09 14.55 -18.99
CA TYR A 70 1.07 13.50 -18.74
C TYR A 70 0.73 12.27 -19.61
N SER A 71 1.40 12.12 -20.75
CA SER A 71 1.26 10.92 -21.59
C SER A 71 2.24 9.85 -21.14
N VAL A 72 1.75 8.80 -20.47
CA VAL A 72 2.62 7.74 -19.95
C VAL A 72 2.76 6.56 -20.90
N HIS A 73 3.99 6.30 -21.32
CA HIS A 73 4.38 5.13 -22.09
C HIS A 73 5.36 4.29 -21.26
N SER A 74 4.93 3.09 -20.87
CA SER A 74 5.78 2.11 -20.20
C SER A 74 6.18 1.02 -21.19
N TYR A 75 7.46 0.89 -21.47
CA TYR A 75 8.02 -0.18 -22.30
C TYR A 75 8.84 -1.12 -21.43
N VAL A 76 8.49 -2.41 -21.42
CA VAL A 76 9.22 -3.46 -20.71
C VAL A 76 10.35 -3.94 -21.62
N ASP A 77 11.59 -3.64 -21.28
CA ASP A 77 12.76 -4.08 -22.04
C ASP A 77 13.46 -5.25 -21.32
N PRO A 78 13.57 -6.44 -21.94
CA PRO A 78 14.32 -7.55 -21.39
C PRO A 78 15.83 -7.28 -21.23
N ALA A 79 16.41 -6.37 -22.03
CA ALA A 79 17.84 -6.07 -22.06
C ALA A 79 18.28 -5.00 -21.04
N VAL A 80 17.33 -4.27 -20.46
CA VAL A 80 17.60 -3.14 -19.55
C VAL A 80 17.94 -3.59 -18.13
N ALA A 81 17.30 -4.65 -17.63
CA ALA A 81 17.63 -5.19 -16.31
C ALA A 81 18.90 -6.05 -16.43
N SER A 82 20.00 -5.60 -15.82
CA SER A 82 21.07 -6.55 -15.55
C SER A 82 20.52 -7.66 -14.65
N ILE A 83 20.71 -8.92 -15.04
CA ILE A 83 20.26 -10.09 -14.26
C ILE A 83 20.83 -10.01 -12.83
N GLU A 84 22.03 -9.44 -12.69
CA GLU A 84 22.70 -9.24 -11.41
C GLU A 84 22.00 -8.19 -10.53
N THR A 85 21.65 -7.03 -11.08
CA THR A 85 20.84 -5.99 -10.39
C THR A 85 19.53 -6.58 -9.89
N THR A 86 18.83 -7.30 -10.76
CA THR A 86 17.54 -7.90 -10.41
C THR A 86 17.69 -8.95 -9.28
N LYS A 87 18.71 -9.80 -9.35
CA LYS A 87 19.00 -10.78 -8.28
C LYS A 87 19.35 -10.09 -6.96
N ARG A 88 20.14 -9.03 -6.99
CA ARG A 88 20.52 -8.23 -5.81
C ARG A 88 19.30 -7.61 -5.15
N LEU A 89 18.46 -6.92 -5.93
CA LEU A 89 17.22 -6.31 -5.46
C LEU A 89 16.29 -7.36 -4.83
N HIS A 90 16.14 -8.51 -5.50
CA HIS A 90 15.32 -9.62 -4.99
C HIS A 90 15.87 -10.19 -3.67
N GLY A 91 17.19 -10.36 -3.56
CA GLY A 91 17.86 -10.85 -2.36
C GLY A 91 17.65 -9.95 -1.13
N GLY A 92 17.48 -8.64 -1.34
CA GLY A 92 17.23 -7.65 -0.28
C GLY A 92 15.81 -7.65 0.30
N LEU A 93 14.81 -8.23 -0.40
CA LEU A 93 13.40 -8.12 -0.01
C LEU A 93 13.08 -8.73 1.37
N GLY A 94 13.79 -9.79 1.76
CA GLY A 94 13.61 -10.40 3.09
C GLY A 94 14.11 -9.51 4.23
N GLN A 95 15.13 -8.70 3.98
CA GLN A 95 15.58 -7.69 4.94
C GLN A 95 14.57 -6.53 5.00
N LEU A 96 14.12 -6.02 3.86
CA LEU A 96 13.12 -4.95 3.81
C LEU A 96 11.85 -5.31 4.58
N TYR A 97 11.35 -6.54 4.42
CA TYR A 97 10.20 -7.00 5.19
C TYR A 97 10.44 -6.98 6.70
N ARG A 98 11.62 -7.41 7.17
CA ARG A 98 11.97 -7.37 8.60
C ARG A 98 12.09 -5.95 9.15
N GLU A 99 12.43 -4.98 8.30
CA GLU A 99 12.54 -3.57 8.67
C GLU A 99 11.18 -2.85 8.77
N THR A 100 10.11 -3.43 8.20
CA THR A 100 8.79 -2.79 8.06
C THR A 100 8.31 -2.11 9.35
N ASP A 101 8.23 -2.86 10.45
CA ASP A 101 7.68 -2.34 11.70
C ASP A 101 8.55 -1.24 12.30
N HIS A 102 9.87 -1.44 12.26
CA HIS A 102 10.82 -0.45 12.74
C HIS A 102 10.72 0.85 11.94
N VAL A 103 10.64 0.78 10.60
CA VAL A 103 10.51 1.96 9.74
C VAL A 103 9.22 2.70 10.04
N LEU A 104 8.07 2.00 10.06
CA LEU A 104 6.77 2.60 10.36
C LEU A 104 6.69 3.20 11.78
N LEU A 105 7.41 2.64 12.75
CA LEU A 105 7.51 3.22 14.09
C LEU A 105 8.37 4.49 14.06
N SER A 106 9.53 4.45 13.41
CA SER A 106 10.51 5.54 13.42
C SER A 106 10.01 6.82 12.74
N ASN A 107 9.18 6.70 11.70
CA ASN A 107 8.59 7.83 11.00
C ASN A 107 7.19 8.22 11.52
N GLY A 108 6.71 7.56 12.58
CA GLY A 108 5.40 7.84 13.20
C GLY A 108 4.19 7.31 12.45
N LEU A 109 4.36 6.68 11.28
CA LEU A 109 3.26 6.15 10.47
C LEU A 109 2.48 5.05 11.19
N SER A 110 3.11 4.33 12.13
CA SER A 110 2.48 3.30 12.97
C SER A 110 1.31 3.86 13.79
N ALA A 111 1.40 5.10 14.28
CA ALA A 111 0.38 5.73 15.12
C ALA A 111 -0.75 6.40 14.32
N ILE A 112 -0.55 6.67 13.03
CA ILE A 112 -1.54 7.35 12.19
C ILE A 112 -2.68 6.38 11.82
N THR A 113 -3.92 6.80 12.05
CA THR A 113 -5.15 6.05 11.71
C THR A 113 -6.09 6.83 10.78
N SER A 114 -5.77 8.08 10.48
CA SER A 114 -6.48 8.94 9.55
C SER A 114 -5.73 9.05 8.20
N PRO A 115 -6.40 9.42 7.10
CA PRO A 115 -5.73 9.72 5.84
C PRO A 115 -4.76 10.89 5.96
N SER A 116 -3.58 10.75 5.37
CA SER A 116 -2.51 11.75 5.39
C SER A 116 -1.54 11.52 4.24
N SER A 117 -0.86 12.57 3.81
CA SER A 117 0.20 12.51 2.80
C SER A 117 1.27 13.52 3.18
N GLN A 118 2.52 13.08 3.25
CA GLN A 118 3.66 13.90 3.60
C GLN A 118 4.87 13.47 2.79
N THR A 119 5.60 14.45 2.26
CA THR A 119 6.88 14.23 1.60
C THR A 119 7.94 15.05 2.31
N ASN A 120 8.99 14.39 2.78
CA ASN A 120 10.15 15.01 3.40
C ASN A 120 11.33 14.89 2.46
N VAL A 121 11.99 16.01 2.16
CA VAL A 121 13.23 16.01 1.37
C VAL A 121 14.36 16.47 2.28
N LYS A 122 15.38 15.63 2.43
CA LYS A 122 16.59 15.90 3.22
C LYS A 122 17.80 15.88 2.33
N TRP A 123 18.61 16.93 2.40
CA TRP A 123 19.82 17.06 1.61
C TRP A 123 20.95 16.50 2.45
N ILE A 124 21.54 15.38 2.02
CA ILE A 124 22.64 14.73 2.75
C ILE A 124 23.97 15.40 2.37
N SER A 125 24.14 15.70 1.08
CA SER A 125 25.27 16.43 0.53
C SER A 125 24.86 17.10 -0.78
N ASP A 126 25.78 17.83 -1.42
CA ASP A 126 25.53 18.45 -2.72
C ASP A 126 25.23 17.45 -3.86
N THR A 127 25.57 16.17 -3.65
CA THR A 127 25.42 15.10 -4.65
C THR A 127 24.46 14.01 -4.20
N ILE A 128 23.90 14.10 -2.99
CA ILE A 128 23.03 13.06 -2.43
C ILE A 128 21.84 13.71 -1.73
N SER A 129 20.65 13.39 -2.22
CA SER A 129 19.38 13.78 -1.62
C SER A 129 18.60 12.56 -1.17
N HIS A 130 17.88 12.68 -0.06
CA HIS A 130 16.99 11.65 0.45
C HIS A 130 15.56 12.18 0.44
N ILE A 131 14.65 11.39 -0.11
CA ILE A 131 13.22 11.68 -0.17
C ILE A 131 12.50 10.59 0.62
N GLU A 132 11.72 11.01 1.60
CA GLU A 132 10.81 10.14 2.33
C GLU A 132 9.38 10.53 1.98
N PHE A 133 8.61 9.55 1.51
CA PHE A 133 7.18 9.71 1.24
C PHE A 133 6.39 8.85 2.21
N LEU A 134 5.50 9.51 2.97
CA LEU A 134 4.61 8.91 3.95
C LEU A 134 3.18 9.13 3.50
N TYR A 135 2.40 8.06 3.45
CA TYR A 135 1.04 8.13 2.96
C TYR A 135 0.13 7.17 3.71
N THR A 136 -1.06 7.64 4.06
CA THR A 136 -2.11 6.82 4.64
C THR A 136 -3.44 7.07 3.94
N ARG A 137 -4.20 5.99 3.71
CA ARG A 137 -5.55 6.06 3.14
C ARG A 137 -6.45 5.02 3.75
N ILE A 138 -7.74 5.33 3.80
CA ILE A 138 -8.79 4.40 4.23
C ILE A 138 -9.54 3.92 3.00
N ILE A 139 -9.69 2.60 2.87
CA ILE A 139 -10.42 1.95 1.78
C ILE A 139 -11.54 1.10 2.41
N PRO A 140 -12.83 1.32 2.09
CA PRO A 140 -13.98 0.64 2.71
C PRO A 140 -14.23 -0.76 2.12
N PHE A 141 -13.15 -1.55 2.05
CA PHE A 141 -13.12 -2.96 1.66
C PHE A 141 -12.17 -3.72 2.58
N GLY A 142 -12.32 -5.04 2.66
CA GLY A 142 -11.46 -5.89 3.49
C GLY A 142 -10.02 -5.93 2.96
N TYR A 143 -9.03 -6.01 3.86
CA TYR A 143 -7.62 -5.85 3.49
C TYR A 143 -7.10 -6.93 2.54
N LYS A 144 -7.70 -8.13 2.54
CA LYS A 144 -7.38 -9.21 1.59
C LYS A 144 -7.81 -8.86 0.17
N ASP A 145 -9.01 -8.29 0.00
CA ASP A 145 -9.54 -7.88 -1.30
C ASP A 145 -8.77 -6.67 -1.82
N VAL A 146 -8.49 -5.71 -0.93
CA VAL A 146 -7.62 -4.57 -1.23
C VAL A 146 -6.23 -5.04 -1.64
N GLY A 147 -5.62 -5.97 -0.91
CA GLY A 147 -4.30 -6.50 -1.22
C GLY A 147 -4.24 -7.29 -2.53
N ASN A 148 -5.28 -8.06 -2.84
CA ASN A 148 -5.40 -8.75 -4.13
C ASN A 148 -5.50 -7.77 -5.28
N SER A 149 -6.33 -6.74 -5.15
CA SER A 149 -6.49 -5.68 -6.14
C SER A 149 -5.21 -4.88 -6.30
N PHE A 150 -4.54 -4.53 -5.20
CA PHE A 150 -3.30 -3.76 -5.22
C PHE A 150 -2.17 -4.55 -5.91
N TRP A 151 -2.01 -5.82 -5.55
CA TRP A 151 -1.02 -6.68 -6.21
C TRP A 151 -1.31 -6.84 -7.69
N HIS A 152 -2.58 -6.98 -8.08
CA HIS A 152 -2.97 -7.02 -9.48
C HIS A 152 -2.56 -5.75 -10.21
N GLU A 153 -2.92 -4.57 -9.69
CA GLU A 153 -2.61 -3.30 -10.34
C GLU A 153 -1.10 -3.07 -10.51
N MET A 154 -0.31 -3.47 -9.51
CA MET A 154 1.16 -3.40 -9.57
C MET A 154 1.78 -4.38 -10.57
N THR A 155 1.18 -5.55 -10.78
CA THR A 155 1.78 -6.64 -11.57
C THR A 155 1.14 -6.84 -12.94
N LYS A 156 0.01 -6.18 -13.26
CA LYS A 156 -0.76 -6.41 -14.49
C LYS A 156 0.07 -6.28 -15.77
N ASN A 157 0.97 -5.30 -15.84
CA ASN A 157 1.83 -5.09 -17.00
C ASN A 157 2.90 -6.18 -17.11
N TYR A 158 3.47 -6.60 -15.99
CA TYR A 158 4.40 -7.73 -15.93
C TYR A 158 3.72 -9.03 -16.37
N VAL A 159 2.53 -9.31 -15.85
CA VAL A 159 1.76 -10.52 -16.20
C VAL A 159 1.39 -10.51 -17.67
N ALA A 160 0.90 -9.40 -18.21
CA ALA A 160 0.56 -9.28 -19.63
C ALA A 160 1.78 -9.54 -20.53
N SER A 161 2.93 -8.95 -20.19
CA SER A 161 4.19 -9.19 -20.90
C SER A 161 4.65 -10.65 -20.78
N ALA A 162 4.65 -11.23 -19.59
CA ALA A 162 5.05 -12.62 -19.35
C ALA A 162 4.19 -13.61 -20.15
N VAL A 163 2.86 -13.38 -20.22
CA VAL A 163 1.93 -14.19 -21.01
C VAL A 163 2.19 -14.01 -22.50
N HIS A 164 2.44 -12.79 -22.97
CA HIS A 164 2.84 -12.54 -24.36
C HIS A 164 4.14 -13.30 -24.72
N HIS A 165 5.06 -13.46 -23.77
CA HIS A 165 6.29 -14.24 -23.92
C HIS A 165 6.14 -15.74 -23.58
N GLY A 166 4.91 -16.27 -23.53
CA GLY A 166 4.65 -17.71 -23.45
C GLY A 166 4.65 -18.33 -22.05
N LYS A 167 4.73 -17.52 -20.97
CA LYS A 167 4.54 -18.03 -19.60
C LYS A 167 3.05 -18.23 -19.30
N SER A 168 2.70 -19.24 -18.51
CA SER A 168 1.31 -19.39 -18.08
C SER A 168 0.92 -18.25 -17.12
N PRO A 169 -0.36 -17.81 -17.10
CA PRO A 169 -0.84 -16.80 -16.15
C PRO A 169 -0.62 -17.18 -14.68
N GLN A 170 -0.53 -18.49 -14.39
CA GLN A 170 -0.33 -19.01 -13.04
C GLN A 170 1.15 -18.95 -12.63
N GLU A 171 2.08 -19.23 -13.55
CA GLU A 171 3.52 -19.01 -13.35
C GLU A 171 3.89 -17.53 -13.28
N ALA A 172 3.08 -16.64 -13.88
CA ALA A 172 3.25 -15.20 -13.80
C ALA A 172 2.70 -14.59 -12.49
N LYS A 173 1.73 -15.24 -11.85
CA LYS A 173 1.18 -14.86 -10.54
C LYS A 173 2.07 -15.39 -9.41
N VAL A 174 3.27 -14.84 -9.29
CA VAL A 174 4.16 -15.13 -8.16
C VAL A 174 3.94 -14.07 -7.08
N ALA A 175 4.06 -14.45 -5.81
CA ALA A 175 4.05 -13.52 -4.68
C ALA A 175 5.27 -12.58 -4.67
N ALA A 176 6.21 -12.76 -5.60
CA ALA A 176 7.34 -11.90 -5.83
C ALA A 176 7.48 -11.62 -7.32
N VAL A 177 7.82 -10.39 -7.68
CA VAL A 177 8.01 -9.96 -9.06
C VAL A 177 9.34 -9.25 -9.21
N SER A 178 9.88 -9.30 -10.42
CA SER A 178 11.02 -8.48 -10.79
C SER A 178 10.82 -7.98 -12.21
N GLN A 179 11.02 -6.68 -12.40
CA GLN A 179 10.69 -6.02 -13.65
C GLN A 179 11.67 -4.88 -13.91
N ALA A 180 12.04 -4.73 -15.17
CA ALA A 180 12.61 -3.48 -15.67
C ALA A 180 11.76 -2.92 -16.80
N PHE A 181 11.61 -1.60 -16.80
CA PHE A 181 10.86 -0.88 -17.83
C PHE A 181 11.36 0.55 -17.93
N THR A 182 11.14 1.17 -19.10
CA THR A 182 11.34 2.61 -19.28
C THR A 182 9.98 3.29 -19.27
N LEU A 183 9.86 4.30 -18.42
CA LEU A 183 8.73 5.21 -18.35
C LEU A 183 9.07 6.48 -19.12
N GLY A 184 8.31 6.78 -20.17
CA GLY A 184 8.26 8.11 -20.78
C GLY A 184 7.01 8.85 -20.33
N LEU A 185 7.17 10.11 -19.94
CA LEU A 185 6.09 11.04 -19.60
C LEU A 185 6.45 12.47 -20.02
N GLU A 186 5.50 13.39 -19.93
CA GLU A 186 5.70 14.81 -20.19
C GLU A 186 5.38 15.60 -18.92
N GLU A 187 6.33 16.35 -18.38
CA GLU A 187 6.15 17.22 -17.20
C GLU A 187 6.41 18.67 -17.61
N GLU A 188 5.43 19.55 -17.38
CA GLU A 188 5.49 20.98 -17.74
C GLU A 188 5.89 21.25 -19.21
N GLY A 189 5.51 20.37 -20.13
CA GLY A 189 5.84 20.48 -21.56
C GLY A 189 7.21 19.91 -21.93
N TYR A 190 7.95 19.34 -20.97
CA TYR A 190 9.23 18.71 -21.21
C TYR A 190 9.14 17.19 -21.12
N PRO A 191 9.77 16.46 -22.06
CA PRO A 191 9.87 15.01 -21.96
C PRO A 191 10.69 14.62 -20.73
N VAL A 192 10.18 13.62 -20.01
CA VAL A 192 10.84 12.96 -18.90
C VAL A 192 10.91 11.47 -19.20
N LYS A 193 12.13 10.91 -19.17
CA LYS A 193 12.35 9.48 -19.34
C LYS A 193 13.12 8.93 -18.16
N ILE A 194 12.57 7.87 -17.57
CA ILE A 194 13.14 7.19 -16.42
C ILE A 194 13.17 5.71 -16.69
N GLN A 195 14.33 5.11 -16.48
CA GLN A 195 14.53 3.69 -16.47
C GLN A 195 14.35 3.14 -15.06
N PHE A 196 13.48 2.15 -14.92
CA PHE A 196 13.14 1.53 -13.66
C PHE A 196 13.61 0.08 -13.64
N CYS A 197 14.19 -0.35 -12.52
CA CYS A 197 14.42 -1.76 -12.21
C CYS A 197 13.93 -2.02 -10.79
N TYR A 198 12.91 -2.87 -10.62
CA TYR A 198 12.33 -3.20 -9.33
C TYR A 198 12.31 -4.70 -9.07
N ALA A 199 12.43 -5.04 -7.80
CA ALA A 199 11.94 -6.30 -7.26
C ALA A 199 10.89 -6.02 -6.19
N GLY A 200 9.86 -6.85 -6.12
CA GLY A 200 8.77 -6.72 -5.17
C GLY A 200 8.36 -8.05 -4.59
N LYS A 201 7.83 -8.04 -3.36
CA LYS A 201 7.25 -9.22 -2.74
C LYS A 201 6.04 -8.84 -1.89
N ARG A 202 4.98 -9.64 -2.02
CA ARG A 202 3.80 -9.64 -1.15
C ARG A 202 3.92 -10.74 -0.12
N ILE A 203 3.67 -10.39 1.14
CA ILE A 203 3.65 -11.29 2.29
C ILE A 203 2.29 -11.14 2.97
N ALA A 204 1.61 -12.26 3.20
CA ALA A 204 0.38 -12.29 3.97
C ALA A 204 0.69 -12.72 5.40
N ASP A 205 0.50 -11.81 6.35
CA ASP A 205 0.58 -12.09 7.79
C ASP A 205 -0.84 -12.38 8.34
N PRO A 206 -0.99 -12.90 9.57
CA PRO A 206 -2.30 -13.23 10.13
C PRO A 206 -3.30 -12.06 10.20
N HIS A 207 -2.82 -10.82 10.38
CA HIS A 207 -3.64 -9.63 10.64
C HIS A 207 -3.37 -8.47 9.68
N ARG A 208 -2.52 -8.68 8.67
CA ARG A 208 -2.14 -7.65 7.71
C ARG A 208 -1.58 -8.29 6.44
N GLU A 209 -1.48 -7.49 5.39
CA GLU A 209 -0.62 -7.80 4.26
C GLU A 209 0.48 -6.76 4.13
N VAL A 210 1.68 -7.22 3.80
CA VAL A 210 2.85 -6.38 3.60
C VAL A 210 3.35 -6.57 2.18
N LEU A 211 3.49 -5.46 1.45
CA LEU A 211 4.18 -5.45 0.17
C LEU A 211 5.46 -4.63 0.34
N VAL A 212 6.59 -5.23 -0.03
CA VAL A 212 7.88 -4.56 -0.05
C VAL A 212 8.41 -4.47 -1.47
N LEU A 213 8.99 -3.33 -1.82
CA LEU A 213 9.62 -3.10 -3.11
C LEU A 213 11.03 -2.54 -2.89
N SER A 214 11.97 -2.98 -3.74
CA SER A 214 13.30 -2.40 -3.85
C SER A 214 13.52 -2.00 -5.31
N GLY A 215 14.05 -0.81 -5.53
CA GLY A 215 14.30 -0.26 -6.85
C GLY A 215 15.69 0.31 -7.02
N GLU A 216 16.21 0.21 -8.24
CA GLU A 216 17.41 0.91 -8.71
C GLU A 216 17.09 1.48 -10.09
N ASN A 217 17.14 2.80 -10.18
CA ASN A 217 16.53 3.53 -11.27
C ASN A 217 17.49 4.61 -11.79
N GLN A 218 17.29 4.99 -13.04
CA GLN A 218 18.10 5.99 -13.70
C GLN A 218 17.23 6.98 -14.47
N MET A 219 17.54 8.27 -14.32
CA MET A 219 16.92 9.32 -15.13
C MET A 219 17.71 9.49 -16.43
N LEU A 220 17.00 9.41 -17.56
CA LEU A 220 17.59 9.47 -18.91
C LEU A 220 17.31 10.81 -19.59
N GLU A 221 16.16 11.41 -19.31
CA GLU A 221 15.73 12.68 -19.89
C GLU A 221 14.88 13.43 -18.86
N ALA A 222 15.17 14.71 -18.65
CA ALA A 222 14.36 15.62 -17.84
C ALA A 222 14.73 17.07 -18.17
N PHE A 223 13.83 18.01 -17.85
CA PHE A 223 14.07 19.46 -18.05
C PHE A 223 14.48 19.83 -19.48
N GLY A 224 13.98 19.09 -20.48
CA GLY A 224 14.27 19.33 -21.89
C GLY A 224 15.66 18.89 -22.36
N ALA A 225 16.40 18.12 -21.55
CA ALA A 225 17.73 17.63 -21.89
C ALA A 225 17.90 16.14 -21.55
N LEU A 226 18.82 15.50 -22.26
CA LEU A 226 19.34 14.20 -21.83
C LEU A 226 20.13 14.38 -20.54
N VAL A 227 19.81 13.55 -19.56
CA VAL A 227 20.44 13.56 -18.24
C VAL A 227 21.30 12.32 -18.12
N SER A 228 22.53 12.51 -17.65
CA SER A 228 23.43 11.41 -17.28
C SER A 228 23.88 11.62 -15.84
N GLY A 229 24.12 10.52 -15.12
CA GLY A 229 24.59 10.56 -13.75
C GLY A 229 23.54 10.99 -12.72
N VAL A 230 22.25 10.74 -13.00
CA VAL A 230 21.19 10.87 -12.00
C VAL A 230 20.55 9.50 -11.79
N ASP A 231 21.01 8.84 -10.73
CA ASP A 231 20.60 7.49 -10.35
C ASP A 231 19.91 7.55 -8.99
N PHE A 232 18.93 6.68 -8.76
CA PHE A 232 18.24 6.66 -7.49
C PHE A 232 17.81 5.25 -7.06
N GLU A 233 18.07 4.97 -5.79
CA GLU A 233 17.67 3.74 -5.13
C GLU A 233 16.39 3.97 -4.34
N GLU A 234 15.49 3.00 -4.36
CA GLU A 234 14.20 3.08 -3.70
C GLU A 234 13.90 1.86 -2.84
N LYS A 235 13.22 2.11 -1.71
CA LYS A 235 12.69 1.09 -0.81
C LYS A 235 11.28 1.47 -0.41
N HIS A 236 10.33 0.57 -0.59
CA HIS A 236 8.92 0.83 -0.27
C HIS A 236 8.43 -0.22 0.72
N TRP A 237 7.65 0.26 1.68
CA TRP A 237 6.91 -0.54 2.64
C TRP A 237 5.44 -0.15 2.55
N LEU A 238 4.63 -1.08 2.07
CA LEU A 238 3.18 -0.96 2.03
C LEU A 238 2.58 -1.94 3.03
N VAL A 239 1.79 -1.43 3.97
CA VAL A 239 1.08 -2.24 4.96
C VAL A 239 -0.42 -2.02 4.79
N LEU A 240 -1.14 -3.12 4.62
CA LEU A 240 -2.59 -3.18 4.57
C LEU A 240 -3.07 -3.87 5.84
N SER A 241 -3.86 -3.16 6.64
CA SER A 241 -4.36 -3.67 7.92
C SER A 241 -5.82 -3.34 8.10
N GLU A 242 -6.51 -4.14 8.90
CA GLU A 242 -7.90 -3.87 9.24
C GLU A 242 -7.99 -2.68 10.21
N LEU A 243 -8.69 -1.62 9.80
CA LEU A 243 -9.04 -0.51 10.69
C LEU A 243 -10.29 -0.83 11.49
N SER A 244 -11.27 -1.42 10.80
CA SER A 244 -12.52 -1.95 11.33
C SER A 244 -13.07 -3.00 10.35
N PRO A 245 -14.08 -3.81 10.74
CA PRO A 245 -14.62 -4.85 9.88
C PRO A 245 -15.00 -4.33 8.50
N GLY A 246 -14.36 -4.86 7.46
CA GLY A 246 -14.58 -4.46 6.07
C GLY A 246 -13.97 -3.11 5.68
N VAL A 247 -13.06 -2.55 6.48
CA VAL A 247 -12.35 -1.29 6.21
C VAL A 247 -10.85 -1.49 6.39
N THR A 248 -10.10 -1.15 5.35
CA THR A 248 -8.64 -1.24 5.30
C THR A 248 -7.99 0.11 5.56
N LEU A 249 -7.00 0.14 6.45
CA LEU A 249 -6.01 1.20 6.53
C LEU A 249 -4.79 0.80 5.71
N VAL A 250 -4.51 1.61 4.69
CA VAL A 250 -3.32 1.55 3.85
C VAL A 250 -2.27 2.47 4.45
N LYS A 251 -1.06 1.97 4.65
CA LYS A 251 0.11 2.74 5.07
C LYS A 251 1.24 2.52 4.08
N VAL A 252 1.81 3.59 3.58
CA VAL A 252 2.94 3.57 2.64
C VAL A 252 4.07 4.38 3.25
N CYS A 253 5.24 3.77 3.36
CA CYS A 253 6.48 4.48 3.51
C CYS A 253 7.35 4.18 2.30
N MET A 254 7.93 5.21 1.71
CA MET A 254 8.91 5.06 0.67
C MET A 254 10.13 5.90 1.01
N HIS A 255 11.29 5.29 0.87
CA HIS A 255 12.59 5.96 0.93
C HIS A 255 13.21 5.94 -0.46
N MET A 256 13.70 7.09 -0.89
CA MET A 256 14.46 7.25 -2.12
C MET A 256 15.75 7.98 -1.81
N THR A 257 16.87 7.45 -2.29
CA THR A 257 18.16 8.15 -2.25
C THR A 257 18.56 8.45 -3.68
N VAL A 258 18.72 9.75 -3.98
CA VAL A 258 19.05 10.26 -5.30
C VAL A 258 20.51 10.67 -5.31
N HIS A 259 21.25 10.14 -6.27
CA HIS A 259 22.67 10.39 -6.49
C HIS A 259 22.86 11.24 -7.75
N PHE A 260 23.60 12.33 -7.61
CA PHE A 260 23.95 13.24 -8.69
C PHE A 260 25.46 13.17 -8.94
N SER A 261 25.88 12.45 -9.97
CA SER A 261 27.28 12.33 -10.40
C SER A 261 27.65 13.26 -11.55
N CYS A 262 26.71 14.06 -12.05
CA CYS A 262 26.93 15.00 -13.14
C CYS A 262 27.57 16.34 -12.69
N GLU A 263 28.46 16.86 -13.54
CA GLU A 263 28.93 18.25 -13.47
C GLU A 263 27.87 19.15 -14.11
N LEU A 264 27.23 20.00 -13.31
CA LEU A 264 26.07 20.76 -13.75
C LEU A 264 26.17 22.23 -13.36
N PRO A 265 25.93 23.16 -14.29
CA PRO A 265 25.67 24.56 -13.94
C PRO A 265 24.34 24.65 -13.16
N ASN A 266 24.27 25.52 -12.15
CA ASN A 266 23.09 25.68 -11.27
C ASN A 266 22.62 24.40 -10.57
N ARG A 267 23.57 23.62 -10.03
CA ARG A 267 23.34 22.33 -9.34
C ARG A 267 22.19 22.35 -8.33
N GLN A 268 22.05 23.39 -7.50
CA GLN A 268 20.99 23.45 -6.48
C GLN A 268 19.57 23.45 -7.08
N ASN A 269 19.35 24.20 -8.18
CA ASN A 269 18.05 24.26 -8.82
C ASN A 269 17.70 22.93 -9.49
N LEU A 270 18.68 22.25 -10.08
CA LEU A 270 18.45 20.93 -10.66
C LEU A 270 18.16 19.89 -9.57
N VAL A 271 18.95 19.84 -8.49
CA VAL A 271 18.72 18.90 -7.37
C VAL A 271 17.32 19.09 -6.80
N GLY A 272 16.93 20.34 -6.54
CA GLY A 272 15.58 20.68 -6.06
C GLY A 272 14.49 20.26 -7.06
N GLY A 273 14.65 20.62 -8.34
CA GLY A 273 13.72 20.27 -9.40
C GLY A 273 13.56 18.76 -9.59
N THR A 274 14.66 18.01 -9.61
CA THR A 274 14.66 16.55 -9.72
C THR A 274 13.96 15.90 -8.52
N CYS A 275 14.25 16.36 -7.31
CA CYS A 275 13.59 15.82 -6.11
C CYS A 275 12.09 16.09 -6.13
N GLN A 276 11.68 17.28 -6.57
CA GLN A 276 10.26 17.62 -6.71
C GLN A 276 9.57 16.77 -7.78
N LEU A 277 10.19 16.62 -8.95
CA LEU A 277 9.71 15.78 -10.05
C LEU A 277 9.51 14.33 -9.59
N LEU A 278 10.52 13.75 -8.95
CA LEU A 278 10.45 12.37 -8.45
C LEU A 278 9.38 12.21 -7.36
N SER A 279 9.25 13.18 -6.47
CA SER A 279 8.20 13.18 -5.44
C SER A 279 6.80 13.21 -6.04
N ASN A 280 6.57 14.11 -7.01
CA ASN A 280 5.30 14.22 -7.73
C ASN A 280 4.98 12.92 -8.47
N LEU A 281 5.96 12.38 -9.19
CA LEU A 281 5.80 11.14 -9.94
C LEU A 281 5.36 9.98 -9.03
N LYS A 282 5.95 9.87 -7.83
CA LYS A 282 5.60 8.81 -6.88
C LYS A 282 4.22 8.99 -6.29
N HIS A 283 3.87 10.21 -5.90
CA HIS A 283 2.52 10.52 -5.43
C HIS A 283 1.47 10.18 -6.49
N MET A 284 1.68 10.62 -7.74
CA MET A 284 0.79 10.34 -8.86
C MET A 284 0.70 8.84 -9.20
N GLY A 285 1.83 8.15 -9.24
CA GLY A 285 1.87 6.72 -9.50
C GLY A 285 1.08 5.93 -8.45
N PHE A 286 1.22 6.30 -7.17
CA PHE A 286 0.51 5.66 -6.07
C PHE A 286 -1.00 5.92 -6.12
N GLU A 287 -1.41 7.17 -6.36
CA GLU A 287 -2.83 7.53 -6.56
C GLU A 287 -3.44 6.77 -7.74
N SER A 288 -2.70 6.61 -8.85
CA SER A 288 -3.16 5.85 -10.01
C SER A 288 -3.39 4.38 -9.69
N VAL A 289 -2.47 3.74 -8.94
CA VAL A 289 -2.64 2.36 -8.47
C VAL A 289 -3.87 2.25 -7.57
N LEU A 290 -4.03 3.15 -6.61
CA LEU A 290 -5.17 3.17 -5.68
C LEU A 290 -6.51 3.36 -6.40
N GLN A 291 -6.55 4.22 -7.41
CA GLN A 291 -7.75 4.36 -8.23
C GLN A 291 -8.08 3.07 -8.99
N GLY A 292 -7.08 2.38 -9.55
CA GLY A 292 -7.27 1.07 -10.16
C GLY A 292 -7.82 0.03 -9.16
N VAL A 293 -7.32 0.06 -7.93
CA VAL A 293 -7.83 -0.77 -6.83
C VAL A 293 -9.28 -0.46 -6.52
N GLU A 294 -9.63 0.82 -6.32
CA GLU A 294 -10.99 1.26 -6.05
C GLU A 294 -11.94 0.84 -7.18
N GLN A 295 -11.58 1.08 -8.44
CA GLN A 295 -12.38 0.67 -9.60
C GLN A 295 -12.61 -0.85 -9.64
N ARG A 296 -11.56 -1.65 -9.39
CA ARG A 296 -11.67 -3.11 -9.39
C ARG A 296 -12.58 -3.62 -8.27
N LEU A 297 -12.51 -3.00 -7.09
CA LEU A 297 -13.34 -3.37 -5.94
C LEU A 297 -14.81 -2.93 -6.12
N LEU A 298 -15.04 -1.84 -6.86
CA LEU A 298 -16.38 -1.33 -7.15
C LEU A 298 -17.11 -2.10 -8.26
N VAL A 299 -16.37 -2.71 -9.19
CA VAL A 299 -16.90 -3.50 -10.31
C VAL A 299 -17.03 -5.00 -9.96
N GLY A 300 -16.60 -5.39 -8.75
CA GLY A 300 -16.58 -6.78 -8.25
C GLY A 300 -17.87 -7.56 -8.49
#